data_AF-A0A0F4NQR0-F1
#
_entry.id   AF-A0A0F4NQR0-F1
#
_cell.length_a   1.000
_cell.length_b   1.000
_cell.length_c   1.000
_cell.angle_alpha   90.00
_cell.angle_beta   90.00
_cell.angle_gamma   90.00
#
_symmetry.space_group_name_H-M   'P 1'
#
loop_
_entity.id
_entity.type
_entity.pdbx_description
1 polymer ?
#
loop_
_entity_poly.entity_id
_entity_poly.type
_entity_poly.pdbx_seq_one_letter_code
_entity_poly.pdbx_strand_id
1 'polypeptide(L)'
;MLKFSQTLAHGLAWLMIASASCNAGAKDLIKIEGSSTVYPITHQVAQQFMLAEGTQTQVVVGITGTGGGFRKFCRGRTDISNASRPIKESEKSLCKANGIEFLELPVALDAITVVVNKQNSWLDALSLEELNLIWRSSSEQQITSWDKVNHAYPPYTLKLHGPGPDSGTYDYFVNVVLDKAASRRDYMENEDDTAMVAEVAADQNALAFLGFAYYTKNQNKLKAVAIADGDSDAVLPSVKNVTDGRYSALSRPLFIYVNKHSLENRESLRRFLSLYLKQNNISHSVTKSGYIPLSPDMYTVARSILLQGKTGSVFNSDDLSANFERFLYQR
;
A
#
# COMPACT_ATOMS: atom_id res chain seq x y z
N MET A 1 -74.83 18.89 -69.31
CA MET A 1 -74.77 19.93 -68.26
C MET A 1 -73.78 19.48 -67.19
N LEU A 2 -72.81 20.34 -66.88
CA LEU A 2 -72.09 20.58 -65.61
C LEU A 2 -72.34 19.57 -64.45
N LYS A 3 -71.38 19.12 -63.64
CA LYS A 3 -70.34 19.88 -62.90
C LYS A 3 -69.37 18.93 -62.14
N PHE A 4 -68.19 19.46 -61.86
CA PHE A 4 -67.10 19.04 -60.94
C PHE A 4 -67.50 18.32 -59.64
N SER A 5 -66.60 17.45 -59.12
CA SER A 5 -65.95 17.64 -57.80
C SER A 5 -64.93 16.52 -57.46
N GLN A 6 -63.80 16.94 -56.87
CA GLN A 6 -62.63 16.19 -56.37
C GLN A 6 -62.96 15.26 -55.19
N THR A 7 -62.09 14.29 -54.86
CA THR A 7 -61.45 14.18 -53.52
C THR A 7 -60.38 13.06 -53.41
N LEU A 8 -59.20 13.50 -52.92
CA LEU A 8 -58.16 12.86 -52.09
C LEU A 8 -57.51 11.52 -52.50
N ALA A 9 -56.32 11.63 -53.10
CA ALA A 9 -55.24 10.64 -52.97
C ALA A 9 -54.53 10.80 -51.61
N HIS A 10 -54.62 9.79 -50.75
CA HIS A 10 -53.82 9.72 -49.51
C HIS A 10 -52.49 9.03 -49.82
N GLY A 11 -51.40 9.80 -49.79
CA GLY A 11 -50.04 9.26 -49.81
C GLY A 11 -49.70 8.63 -48.46
N LEU A 12 -49.43 7.33 -48.43
CA LEU A 12 -48.77 6.69 -47.30
C LEU A 12 -47.26 6.99 -47.37
N ALA A 13 -46.81 7.97 -46.60
CA ALA A 13 -45.40 8.13 -46.27
C ALA A 13 -45.03 7.10 -45.19
N TRP A 14 -44.27 6.07 -45.58
CA TRP A 14 -43.63 5.16 -44.64
C TRP A 14 -42.51 5.91 -43.91
N LEU A 15 -42.77 6.34 -42.68
CA LEU A 15 -41.76 6.89 -41.79
C LEU A 15 -40.89 5.73 -41.28
N MET A 16 -39.73 5.52 -41.90
CA MET A 16 -38.67 4.67 -41.35
C MET A 16 -38.13 5.34 -40.08
N ILE A 17 -38.67 4.96 -38.93
CA ILE A 17 -38.09 5.30 -37.62
C ILE A 17 -36.80 4.50 -37.49
N ALA A 18 -35.68 5.11 -37.86
CA ALA A 18 -34.36 4.60 -37.51
C ALA A 18 -34.23 4.66 -35.98
N SER A 19 -34.46 3.53 -35.32
CA SER A 19 -34.14 3.33 -33.92
C SER A 19 -32.62 3.47 -33.76
N ALA A 20 -32.17 4.67 -33.42
CA ALA A 20 -30.83 4.90 -32.90
C ALA A 20 -30.69 4.06 -31.63
N SER A 21 -30.15 2.86 -31.78
CA SER A 21 -29.78 2.02 -30.65
C SER A 21 -28.65 2.75 -29.95
N CYS A 22 -28.99 3.44 -28.87
CA CYS A 22 -28.00 3.96 -27.94
C CYS A 22 -27.32 2.75 -27.30
N ASN A 23 -26.23 2.28 -27.92
CA ASN A 23 -25.33 1.33 -27.30
C ASN A 23 -24.68 2.06 -26.12
N ALA A 24 -25.34 2.05 -24.96
CA ALA A 24 -24.67 2.26 -23.70
C ALA A 24 -23.71 1.08 -23.50
N GLY A 25 -22.54 1.17 -24.13
CA GLY A 25 -21.49 0.15 -24.02
C GLY A 25 -21.20 -0.11 -22.55
N ALA A 26 -21.09 -1.38 -22.18
CA ALA A 26 -20.74 -1.77 -20.82
C ALA A 26 -19.44 -1.05 -20.42
N LYS A 27 -19.48 -0.34 -19.29
CA LYS A 27 -18.29 0.36 -18.77
C LYS A 27 -17.16 -0.64 -18.61
N ASP A 28 -15.97 -0.27 -19.07
CA ASP A 28 -14.81 -1.11 -18.85
C ASP A 28 -14.48 -1.13 -17.34
N LEU A 29 -14.25 -2.31 -16.75
CA LEU A 29 -14.12 -2.46 -15.30
C LEU A 29 -12.73 -2.96 -14.92
N ILE A 30 -11.87 -2.08 -14.39
CA ILE A 30 -10.55 -2.43 -13.86
C ILE A 30 -10.74 -2.96 -12.44
N LYS A 31 -10.33 -4.21 -12.20
CA LYS A 31 -10.43 -4.87 -10.90
C LYS A 31 -9.08 -4.94 -10.23
N ILE A 32 -8.97 -4.33 -9.05
CA ILE A 32 -7.75 -4.30 -8.25
C ILE A 32 -8.06 -4.83 -6.86
N GLU A 33 -7.23 -5.73 -6.35
CA GLU A 33 -7.34 -6.17 -4.96
C GLU A 33 -5.97 -6.41 -4.33
N GLY A 34 -5.91 -6.50 -3.00
CA GLY A 34 -4.75 -7.04 -2.29
C GLY A 34 -4.47 -6.32 -0.98
N SER A 35 -3.24 -5.83 -0.84
CA SER A 35 -2.72 -5.18 0.36
C SER A 35 -3.56 -3.98 0.84
N SER A 36 -3.94 -3.99 2.12
CA SER A 36 -4.52 -2.86 2.85
C SER A 36 -3.59 -1.64 2.88
N THR A 37 -2.27 -1.86 2.89
CA THR A 37 -1.27 -0.79 2.87
C THR A 37 -1.17 -0.08 1.53
N VAL A 38 -1.31 -0.79 0.41
CA VAL A 38 -1.23 -0.17 -0.94
C VAL A 38 -2.59 0.35 -1.41
N TYR A 39 -3.67 -0.06 -0.75
CA TYR A 39 -5.03 0.41 -1.00
C TYR A 39 -5.15 1.94 -1.07
N PRO A 40 -4.74 2.74 -0.05
CA PRO A 40 -4.94 4.19 -0.09
C PRO A 40 -4.26 4.88 -1.28
N ILE A 41 -3.05 4.45 -1.66
CA ILE A 41 -2.33 4.96 -2.84
C ILE A 41 -3.16 4.69 -4.10
N THR A 42 -3.55 3.43 -4.29
CA THR A 42 -4.23 2.98 -5.51
C THR A 42 -5.65 3.54 -5.61
N HIS A 43 -6.36 3.63 -4.48
CA HIS A 43 -7.69 4.20 -4.40
C HIS A 43 -7.68 5.69 -4.77
N GLN A 44 -6.69 6.45 -4.29
CA GLN A 44 -6.54 7.85 -4.69
C GLN A 44 -6.32 8.00 -6.20
N VAL A 45 -5.42 7.19 -6.79
CA VAL A 45 -5.18 7.22 -8.24
C VAL A 45 -6.44 6.79 -9.02
N ALA A 46 -7.17 5.79 -8.53
CA ALA A 46 -8.43 5.33 -9.12
C ALA A 46 -9.49 6.45 -9.15
N GLN A 47 -9.63 7.19 -8.06
CA GLN A 47 -10.54 8.34 -8.00
C GLN A 47 -10.15 9.43 -9.00
N GLN A 48 -8.87 9.80 -9.05
CA GLN A 48 -8.37 10.81 -10.00
C GLN A 48 -8.57 10.37 -11.46
N PHE A 49 -8.33 9.09 -11.75
CA PHE A 49 -8.53 8.53 -13.07
C PHE A 49 -9.99 8.60 -13.50
N MET A 50 -10.91 8.11 -12.66
CA MET A 50 -12.34 8.14 -12.96
C MET A 50 -12.90 9.56 -13.08
N LEU A 51 -12.37 10.52 -12.29
CA LEU A 51 -12.72 11.94 -12.44
C LEU A 51 -12.28 12.52 -13.79
N ALA A 52 -11.10 12.11 -14.29
CA ALA A 52 -10.57 12.60 -15.56
C ALA A 52 -11.20 11.91 -16.79
N GLU A 53 -11.53 10.62 -16.69
CA GLU A 53 -12.05 9.81 -17.81
C GLU A 53 -13.59 9.81 -17.89
N GLY A 54 -14.27 10.27 -16.84
CA GLY A 54 -15.72 10.30 -16.77
C GLY A 54 -16.32 8.90 -16.56
N THR A 55 -17.38 8.57 -17.31
CA THR A 55 -18.16 7.35 -17.10
C THR A 55 -17.68 6.13 -17.90
N GLN A 56 -16.59 6.25 -18.66
CA GLN A 56 -16.14 5.22 -19.61
C GLN A 56 -15.51 4.00 -18.93
N THR A 57 -14.75 4.22 -17.87
CA THR A 57 -14.12 3.15 -17.09
C THR A 57 -14.49 3.27 -15.62
N GLN A 58 -14.73 2.13 -14.99
CA GLN A 58 -14.84 2.01 -13.55
C GLN A 58 -13.61 1.30 -13.00
N VAL A 59 -13.04 1.83 -11.92
CA VAL A 59 -11.94 1.20 -11.19
C VAL A 59 -12.44 0.80 -9.81
N VAL A 60 -12.40 -0.49 -9.50
CA VAL A 60 -12.77 -1.01 -8.18
C VAL A 60 -11.51 -1.52 -7.50
N VAL A 61 -11.26 -1.01 -6.30
CA VAL A 61 -10.12 -1.37 -5.45
C VAL A 61 -10.66 -2.07 -4.21
N GLY A 62 -10.24 -3.30 -3.95
CA GLY A 62 -10.64 -4.08 -2.77
C GLY A 62 -9.46 -4.46 -1.89
N ILE A 63 -9.75 -4.79 -0.63
CA ILE A 63 -8.76 -5.24 0.36
C ILE A 63 -8.97 -6.73 0.61
N THR A 64 -7.93 -7.54 0.38
CA THR A 64 -7.92 -8.98 0.67
C THR A 64 -6.61 -9.47 1.31
N GLY A 65 -5.71 -8.54 1.64
CA GLY A 65 -4.34 -8.82 2.06
C GLY A 65 -3.48 -9.29 0.88
N THR A 66 -2.16 -9.07 0.96
CA THR A 66 -1.22 -9.37 -0.14
C THR A 66 -1.34 -10.82 -0.65
N GLY A 67 -1.38 -11.80 0.25
CA GLY A 67 -1.52 -13.21 -0.14
C GLY A 67 -2.90 -13.55 -0.73
N GLY A 68 -3.98 -12.92 -0.24
CA GLY A 68 -5.31 -13.06 -0.82
C GLY A 68 -5.42 -12.46 -2.22
N GLY A 69 -4.81 -11.28 -2.40
CA GLY A 69 -4.66 -10.61 -3.69
C GLY A 69 -3.96 -11.49 -4.71
N PHE A 70 -2.78 -12.02 -4.39
CA PHE A 70 -2.06 -12.93 -5.29
C PHE A 70 -2.86 -14.20 -5.64
N ARG A 71 -3.58 -14.80 -4.68
CA ARG A 71 -4.43 -15.97 -4.98
C ARG A 71 -5.52 -15.67 -6.01
N LYS A 72 -6.13 -14.47 -5.95
CA LYS A 72 -7.14 -14.04 -6.93
C LYS A 72 -6.49 -13.65 -8.27
N PHE A 73 -5.42 -12.87 -8.21
CA PHE A 73 -4.65 -12.39 -9.37
C PHE A 73 -4.07 -13.53 -10.20
N CYS A 74 -3.37 -14.48 -9.58
CA CYS A 74 -2.80 -15.64 -10.25
C CYS A 74 -3.86 -16.63 -10.78
N ARG A 75 -5.16 -16.42 -10.52
CA ARG A 75 -6.29 -17.15 -11.12
C ARG A 75 -7.03 -16.30 -12.18
N GLY A 76 -6.42 -15.19 -12.61
CA GLY A 76 -6.98 -14.27 -13.61
C GLY A 76 -8.22 -13.51 -13.13
N ARG A 77 -8.44 -13.35 -11.82
CA ARG A 77 -9.66 -12.71 -11.28
C ARG A 77 -9.56 -11.19 -11.16
N THR A 78 -8.34 -10.65 -11.14
CA THR A 78 -8.06 -9.21 -11.05
C THR A 78 -7.02 -8.80 -12.09
N ASP A 79 -7.08 -7.54 -12.50
CA ASP A 79 -6.11 -6.94 -13.43
C ASP A 79 -4.83 -6.53 -12.71
N ILE A 80 -4.96 -6.13 -11.44
CA ILE A 80 -3.87 -5.68 -10.60
C ILE A 80 -3.95 -6.35 -9.23
N SER A 81 -2.79 -6.75 -8.70
CA SER A 81 -2.62 -7.12 -7.29
C SER A 81 -1.81 -6.07 -6.56
N ASN A 82 -2.42 -5.43 -5.56
CA ASN A 82 -1.75 -4.57 -4.60
C ASN A 82 -0.94 -5.44 -3.63
N ALA A 83 0.35 -5.13 -3.42
CA ALA A 83 1.21 -5.98 -2.60
C ALA A 83 2.18 -5.16 -1.73
N SER A 84 2.24 -5.50 -0.46
CA SER A 84 3.18 -4.92 0.52
C SER A 84 4.37 -5.84 0.83
N ARG A 85 4.70 -6.70 -0.12
CA ARG A 85 5.93 -7.50 -0.15
C ARG A 85 6.11 -8.05 -1.56
N PRO A 86 7.33 -8.50 -1.92
CA PRO A 86 7.53 -9.25 -3.16
C PRO A 86 6.63 -10.49 -3.23
N ILE A 87 6.28 -10.90 -4.45
CA ILE A 87 5.57 -12.15 -4.74
C ILE A 87 6.44 -13.35 -4.33
N LYS A 88 5.85 -14.32 -3.60
CA LYS A 88 6.56 -15.52 -3.13
C LYS A 88 6.71 -16.55 -4.25
N GLU A 89 7.67 -17.47 -4.12
CA GLU A 89 7.84 -18.57 -5.08
C GLU A 89 6.59 -19.45 -5.26
N SER A 90 5.85 -19.71 -4.18
CA SER A 90 4.58 -20.43 -4.27
C SER A 90 3.50 -19.66 -5.06
N GLU A 91 3.51 -18.34 -5.00
CA GLU A 91 2.59 -17.47 -5.75
C GLU A 91 3.03 -17.34 -7.21
N LYS A 92 4.34 -17.22 -7.48
CA LYS A 92 4.90 -17.30 -8.85
C LYS A 92 4.53 -18.63 -9.50
N SER A 93 4.65 -19.73 -8.77
CA SER A 93 4.27 -21.07 -9.22
C SER A 93 2.78 -21.16 -9.53
N LEU A 94 1.92 -20.57 -8.69
CA LEU A 94 0.48 -20.49 -8.94
C LEU A 94 0.16 -19.69 -10.21
N CYS A 95 0.80 -18.53 -10.40
CA CYS A 95 0.65 -17.71 -11.59
C CYS A 95 1.08 -18.50 -12.85
N LYS A 96 2.26 -19.14 -12.82
CA LYS A 96 2.74 -19.98 -13.91
C LYS A 96 1.78 -21.13 -14.25
N ALA A 97 1.26 -21.82 -13.24
CA ALA A 97 0.32 -22.93 -13.43
C ALA A 97 -1.02 -22.49 -14.08
N ASN A 98 -1.39 -21.22 -13.96
CA ASN A 98 -2.60 -20.65 -14.57
C ASN A 98 -2.29 -19.77 -15.79
N GLY A 99 -1.05 -19.79 -16.31
CA GLY A 99 -0.65 -18.99 -17.46
C GLY A 99 -0.69 -17.47 -17.23
N ILE A 100 -0.60 -17.02 -15.97
CA ILE A 100 -0.59 -15.60 -15.63
C ILE A 100 0.84 -15.08 -15.66
N GLU A 101 1.15 -14.31 -16.69
CA GLU A 101 2.31 -13.43 -16.73
C GLU A 101 1.98 -12.08 -16.07
N PHE A 102 2.97 -11.48 -15.41
CA PHE A 102 2.79 -10.23 -14.69
C PHE A 102 4.00 -9.30 -14.81
N LEU A 103 3.74 -8.01 -14.69
CA LEU A 103 4.75 -6.98 -14.46
C LEU A 103 4.82 -6.72 -12.94
N GLU A 104 6.03 -6.63 -12.39
CA GLU A 104 6.28 -6.23 -11.00
C GLU A 104 6.71 -4.76 -10.95
N LEU A 105 5.88 -3.90 -10.34
CA LEU A 105 6.10 -2.46 -10.33
C LEU A 105 6.16 -1.94 -8.88
N PRO A 106 7.33 -1.55 -8.36
CA PRO A 106 7.41 -0.86 -7.08
C PRO A 106 6.82 0.54 -7.23
N VAL A 107 6.04 0.95 -6.23
CA VAL A 107 5.30 2.23 -6.23
C VAL A 107 5.62 3.12 -5.05
N ALA A 108 6.08 2.58 -3.93
CA ALA A 108 6.40 3.34 -2.73
C ALA A 108 7.30 2.55 -1.78
N LEU A 109 7.78 3.26 -0.76
CA LEU A 109 8.41 2.72 0.43
C LEU A 109 7.50 2.97 1.63
N ASP A 110 7.34 1.96 2.46
CA ASP A 110 6.62 2.03 3.73
C ASP A 110 7.61 1.77 4.87
N ALA A 111 7.48 2.51 5.96
CA ALA A 111 8.33 2.37 7.13
C ALA A 111 7.55 2.70 8.41
N ILE A 112 7.67 1.82 9.41
CA ILE A 112 7.15 2.04 10.76
C ILE A 112 8.26 2.64 11.62
N THR A 113 7.91 3.67 12.36
CA THR A 113 8.78 4.29 13.36
C THR A 113 8.25 3.99 14.74
N VAL A 114 9.06 3.34 15.55
CA VAL A 114 8.82 3.25 16.99
C VAL A 114 9.27 4.55 17.62
N VAL A 115 8.38 5.17 18.39
CA VAL A 115 8.59 6.50 18.96
C VAL A 115 8.30 6.48 20.45
N VAL A 116 9.03 7.34 21.15
CA VAL A 116 8.78 7.73 22.52
C VAL A 116 8.73 9.26 22.59
N ASN A 117 8.36 9.77 23.76
CA ASN A 117 8.43 11.17 24.07
C ASN A 117 9.83 11.77 23.80
N LYS A 118 9.91 13.02 23.32
CA LYS A 118 11.20 13.67 23.01
C LYS A 118 12.16 13.72 24.19
N GLN A 119 11.64 13.83 25.41
CA GLN A 119 12.41 13.93 26.65
C GLN A 119 12.77 12.56 27.26
N ASN A 120 12.35 11.45 26.65
CA ASN A 120 12.76 10.12 27.10
C ASN A 120 14.28 9.94 26.96
N SER A 121 14.95 9.66 28.08
CA SER A 121 16.42 9.61 28.16
C SER A 121 17.00 8.21 28.38
N TRP A 122 16.16 7.18 28.52
CA TRP A 122 16.61 5.82 28.85
C TRP A 122 16.46 4.82 27.71
N LEU A 123 15.62 5.11 26.71
CA LEU A 123 15.36 4.19 25.60
C LEU A 123 15.90 4.73 24.29
N ASP A 124 17.06 4.24 23.87
CA ASP A 124 17.68 4.63 22.59
C ASP A 124 17.51 3.56 21.50
N ALA A 125 17.42 2.30 21.88
CA ALA A 125 17.23 1.18 20.99
C ALA A 125 16.29 0.11 21.57
N LEU A 126 15.65 -0.64 20.68
CA LEU A 126 14.92 -1.87 20.97
C LEU A 126 15.26 -2.92 19.90
N SER A 127 15.36 -4.17 20.31
CA SER A 127 15.35 -5.30 19.39
C SER A 127 13.92 -5.61 18.92
N LEU A 128 13.78 -6.29 17.77
CA LEU A 128 12.50 -6.87 17.36
C LEU A 128 11.95 -7.86 18.41
N GLU A 129 12.82 -8.56 19.14
CA GLU A 129 12.41 -9.46 20.22
C GLU A 129 11.80 -8.70 21.40
N GLU A 130 12.40 -7.59 21.83
CA GLU A 130 11.83 -6.74 22.87
C GLU A 130 10.51 -6.10 22.40
N LEU A 131 10.43 -5.67 21.14
CA LEU A 131 9.15 -5.18 20.58
C LEU A 131 8.09 -6.29 20.57
N ASN A 132 8.44 -7.52 20.21
CA ASN A 132 7.55 -8.66 20.29
C ASN A 132 7.08 -8.90 21.73
N LEU A 133 8.01 -8.92 22.69
CA LEU A 133 7.71 -9.06 24.12
C LEU A 133 6.75 -7.96 24.59
N ILE A 134 6.95 -6.71 24.17
CA ILE A 134 6.09 -5.58 24.58
C ILE A 134 4.66 -5.76 24.06
N TRP A 135 4.51 -6.16 22.80
CA TRP A 135 3.24 -6.06 22.06
C TRP A 135 2.46 -7.36 21.92
N ARG A 136 3.06 -8.54 22.13
CA ARG A 136 2.36 -9.83 22.04
C ARG A 136 1.23 -9.92 23.06
N SER A 137 0.14 -10.60 22.69
CA SER A 137 -1.04 -10.81 23.54
C SER A 137 -0.72 -11.44 24.90
N SER A 138 0.27 -12.34 25.00
CA SER A 138 0.66 -12.94 26.28
C SER A 138 1.27 -11.95 27.29
N SER A 139 1.58 -10.73 26.86
CA SER A 139 2.14 -9.67 27.70
C SER A 139 1.07 -8.70 28.21
N GLU A 140 -0.17 -8.84 27.75
CA GLU A 140 -1.34 -8.09 28.23
C GLU A 140 -1.46 -8.21 29.75
N GLN A 141 -1.54 -7.07 30.45
CA GLN A 141 -1.55 -6.97 31.92
C GLN A 141 -0.34 -7.59 32.67
N GLN A 142 0.63 -8.21 31.98
CA GLN A 142 1.84 -8.79 32.57
C GLN A 142 3.02 -7.84 32.48
N ILE A 143 3.29 -7.32 31.27
CA ILE A 143 4.35 -6.34 30.98
C ILE A 143 3.73 -4.95 31.00
N THR A 144 3.71 -4.36 32.20
CA THR A 144 3.02 -3.09 32.52
C THR A 144 3.99 -1.97 32.95
N SER A 145 5.28 -2.26 33.01
CA SER A 145 6.34 -1.31 33.39
C SER A 145 7.61 -1.57 32.59
N TRP A 146 8.42 -0.53 32.41
CA TRP A 146 9.61 -0.59 31.57
C TRP A 146 10.67 -1.59 32.10
N ASP A 147 10.85 -1.68 33.41
CA ASP A 147 11.76 -2.61 34.08
C ASP A 147 11.39 -4.10 33.88
N LYS A 148 10.13 -4.40 33.52
CA LYS A 148 9.67 -5.74 33.13
C LYS A 148 10.02 -6.11 31.69
N VAL A 149 10.29 -5.12 30.84
CA VAL A 149 10.82 -5.36 29.48
C VAL A 149 12.31 -5.66 29.59
N ASN A 150 13.03 -4.83 30.34
CA ASN A 150 14.45 -4.97 30.58
C ASN A 150 14.77 -4.40 31.97
N HIS A 151 15.40 -5.20 32.85
CA HIS A 151 15.70 -4.81 34.23
C HIS A 151 16.60 -3.57 34.37
N ALA A 152 17.29 -3.16 33.31
CA ALA A 152 18.07 -1.93 33.29
C ALA A 152 17.22 -0.66 33.08
N TYR A 153 15.97 -0.80 32.65
CA TYR A 153 15.05 0.32 32.44
C TYR A 153 14.40 0.78 33.76
N PRO A 154 13.93 2.05 33.85
CA PRO A 154 13.31 2.55 35.06
C PRO A 154 11.98 1.84 35.38
N PRO A 155 11.55 1.79 36.65
CA PRO A 155 10.28 1.15 37.06
C PRO A 155 9.05 2.04 36.78
N TYR A 156 9.05 2.75 35.64
CA TYR A 156 7.93 3.58 35.22
C TYR A 156 6.87 2.74 34.50
N THR A 157 5.60 3.13 34.63
CA THR A 157 4.49 2.49 33.92
C THR A 157 4.72 2.53 32.41
N LEU A 158 4.61 1.39 31.74
CA LEU A 158 4.68 1.31 30.28
C LEU A 158 3.32 1.67 29.71
N LYS A 159 3.23 2.78 28.97
CA LYS A 159 2.01 3.20 28.29
C LYS A 159 2.18 3.02 26.79
N LEU A 160 1.29 2.22 26.21
CA LEU A 160 1.36 1.87 24.79
C LEU A 160 0.31 2.63 24.01
N HIS A 161 0.71 3.22 22.89
CA HIS A 161 -0.18 3.85 21.93
C HIS A 161 0.07 3.25 20.54
N GLY A 162 -0.96 3.12 19.73
CA GLY A 162 -0.79 2.60 18.38
C GLY A 162 -2.04 2.75 17.53
N PRO A 163 -1.91 2.56 16.20
CA PRO A 163 -3.05 2.48 15.31
C PRO A 163 -3.96 1.29 15.67
N GLY A 164 -5.22 1.35 15.24
CA GLY A 164 -6.18 0.28 15.43
C GLY A 164 -6.07 -0.85 14.41
N PRO A 165 -6.81 -1.96 14.61
CA PRO A 165 -6.70 -3.17 13.80
C PRO A 165 -7.04 -3.01 12.32
N ASP A 166 -7.78 -1.97 11.95
CA ASP A 166 -8.15 -1.69 10.55
C ASP A 166 -7.05 -0.92 9.79
N SER A 167 -5.98 -0.51 10.48
CA SER A 167 -4.87 0.24 9.92
C SER A 167 -3.85 -0.65 9.19
N GLY A 168 -3.42 -0.22 8.00
CA GLY A 168 -2.32 -0.85 7.27
C GLY A 168 -0.97 -0.81 8.03
N THR A 169 -0.79 0.16 8.93
CA THR A 169 0.38 0.27 9.83
C THR A 169 0.33 -0.80 10.91
N TYR A 170 -0.84 -0.98 11.55
CA TYR A 170 -1.07 -2.07 12.51
C TYR A 170 -0.86 -3.43 11.85
N ASP A 171 -1.49 -3.66 10.70
CA ASP A 171 -1.35 -4.89 9.92
C ASP A 171 0.13 -5.21 9.69
N TYR A 172 0.93 -4.21 9.31
CA TYR A 172 2.34 -4.41 9.05
C TYR A 172 3.13 -4.73 10.31
N PHE A 173 2.90 -3.97 11.38
CA PHE A 173 3.54 -4.18 12.67
C PHE A 173 3.30 -5.61 13.17
N VAL A 174 2.04 -6.06 13.18
CA VAL A 174 1.67 -7.43 13.59
C VAL A 174 2.34 -8.48 12.71
N ASN A 175 2.41 -8.26 11.39
CA ASN A 175 3.03 -9.22 10.49
C ASN A 175 4.54 -9.39 10.73
N VAL A 176 5.26 -8.30 11.06
CA VAL A 176 6.73 -8.33 11.17
C VAL A 176 7.21 -8.51 12.59
N VAL A 177 6.65 -7.77 13.54
CA VAL A 177 7.07 -7.81 14.94
C VAL A 177 6.48 -9.01 15.65
N LEU A 178 5.23 -9.36 15.37
CA LEU A 178 4.52 -10.44 16.07
C LEU A 178 4.49 -11.76 15.30
N ASP A 179 5.09 -11.85 14.12
CA ASP A 179 4.96 -12.98 13.18
C ASP A 179 3.49 -13.44 13.01
N LYS A 180 2.59 -12.48 12.83
CA LYS A 180 1.14 -12.68 12.70
C LYS A 180 0.43 -13.23 13.94
N ALA A 181 1.12 -13.34 15.08
CA ALA A 181 0.48 -13.62 16.35
C ALA A 181 -0.39 -12.44 16.79
N ALA A 182 -1.33 -12.69 17.70
CA ALA A 182 -2.22 -11.65 18.20
C ALA A 182 -1.45 -10.62 19.05
N SER A 183 -1.70 -9.34 18.78
CA SER A 183 -1.31 -8.23 19.66
C SER A 183 -2.13 -8.23 20.95
N ARG A 184 -1.54 -7.70 22.02
CA ARG A 184 -2.27 -7.26 23.22
C ARG A 184 -3.28 -6.17 22.86
N ARG A 185 -4.34 -6.03 23.65
CA ARG A 185 -5.44 -5.06 23.45
C ARG A 185 -5.54 -3.99 24.51
N ASP A 186 -4.72 -4.05 25.56
CA ASP A 186 -4.66 -3.07 26.65
C ASP A 186 -3.75 -1.86 26.33
N TYR A 187 -3.71 -1.43 25.07
CA TYR A 187 -3.03 -0.22 24.62
C TYR A 187 -4.05 0.87 24.23
N MET A 188 -3.61 2.12 24.15
CA MET A 188 -4.42 3.23 23.65
C MET A 188 -4.45 3.20 22.12
N GLU A 189 -5.55 2.68 21.57
CA GLU A 189 -5.82 2.69 20.14
C GLU A 189 -6.14 4.10 19.65
N ASN A 190 -5.51 4.51 18.54
CA ASN A 190 -5.74 5.82 17.92
C ASN A 190 -5.64 5.76 16.40
N GLU A 191 -6.76 5.99 15.72
CA GLU A 191 -6.83 6.04 14.25
C GLU A 191 -6.34 7.37 13.66
N ASP A 192 -6.18 8.42 14.49
CA ASP A 192 -5.58 9.70 14.10
C ASP A 192 -4.14 9.77 14.58
N ASP A 193 -3.20 9.51 13.67
CA ASP A 193 -1.76 9.64 13.94
C ASP A 193 -1.37 11.02 14.51
N THR A 194 -2.10 12.10 14.21
CA THR A 194 -1.84 13.44 14.78
C THR A 194 -2.21 13.50 16.25
N ALA A 195 -3.32 12.89 16.63
CA ALA A 195 -3.73 12.77 18.02
C ALA A 195 -2.75 11.87 18.79
N MET A 196 -2.34 10.74 18.21
CA MET A 196 -1.34 9.85 18.80
C MET A 196 0.00 10.56 19.04
N VAL A 197 0.46 11.39 18.09
CA VAL A 197 1.67 12.22 18.29
C VAL A 197 1.52 13.13 19.51
N ALA A 198 0.35 13.75 19.71
CA ALA A 198 0.11 14.64 20.84
C ALA A 198 0.08 13.87 22.18
N GLU A 199 -0.52 12.68 22.20
CA GLU A 199 -0.56 11.80 23.37
C GLU A 199 0.85 11.35 23.79
N VAL A 200 1.66 10.86 22.85
CA VAL A 200 3.05 10.43 23.12
C VAL A 200 3.92 11.61 23.55
N ALA A 201 3.72 12.79 22.96
CA ALA A 201 4.43 14.01 23.34
C ALA A 201 4.05 14.52 24.74
N ALA A 202 2.87 14.16 25.26
CA ALA A 202 2.41 14.54 26.59
C ALA A 202 2.85 13.56 27.70
N ASP A 203 3.31 12.35 27.34
CA ASP A 203 3.65 11.31 28.31
C ASP A 203 5.07 10.77 28.13
N GLN A 204 5.96 11.05 29.09
CA GLN A 204 7.37 10.63 29.04
C GLN A 204 7.57 9.11 29.04
N ASN A 205 6.57 8.36 29.50
CA ASN A 205 6.63 6.91 29.59
C ASN A 205 5.93 6.20 28.42
N ALA A 206 5.40 6.97 27.46
CA ALA A 206 4.73 6.41 26.30
C ALA A 206 5.71 5.80 25.30
N LEU A 207 5.31 4.66 24.75
CA LEU A 207 5.87 4.02 23.56
C LEU A 207 4.76 3.90 22.53
N ALA A 208 5.05 4.25 21.29
CA ALA A 208 4.12 4.07 20.18
C ALA A 208 4.83 3.58 18.92
N PHE A 209 4.04 3.09 17.97
CA PHE A 209 4.49 2.86 16.61
C PHE A 209 3.56 3.57 15.64
N LEU A 210 4.13 4.20 14.61
CA LEU A 210 3.39 5.00 13.63
C LEU A 210 4.11 5.05 12.28
N GLY A 211 3.43 5.53 11.24
CA GLY A 211 4.04 5.69 9.92
C GLY A 211 5.16 6.73 9.91
N PHE A 212 6.28 6.44 9.23
CA PHE A 212 7.47 7.30 9.19
C PHE A 212 7.19 8.75 8.75
N ALA A 213 6.21 8.98 7.86
CA ALA A 213 5.83 10.31 7.43
C ALA A 213 5.28 11.18 8.59
N TYR A 214 4.67 10.59 9.61
CA TYR A 214 4.20 11.31 10.79
C TYR A 214 5.34 11.61 11.76
N TYR A 215 6.28 10.68 11.94
CA TYR A 215 7.49 10.93 12.74
C TYR A 215 8.32 12.10 12.15
N THR A 216 8.59 12.08 10.85
CA THR A 216 9.44 13.11 10.20
C THR A 216 8.88 14.52 10.35
N LYS A 217 7.56 14.68 10.39
CA LYS A 217 6.89 15.98 10.62
C LYS A 217 6.88 16.42 12.09
N ASN A 218 7.22 15.54 13.03
CA ASN A 218 7.06 15.74 14.47
C ASN A 218 8.33 15.41 15.28
N GLN A 219 9.51 15.47 14.67
CA GLN A 219 10.80 15.17 15.33
C GLN A 219 11.16 16.13 16.48
N ASN A 220 10.51 17.30 16.52
CA ASN A 220 10.59 18.24 17.64
C ASN A 220 9.80 17.79 18.87
N LYS A 221 8.82 16.89 18.71
CA LYS A 221 7.94 16.37 19.77
C LYS A 221 8.23 14.91 20.14
N LEU A 222 8.79 14.14 19.20
CA LEU A 222 9.02 12.71 19.34
C LEU A 222 10.50 12.37 19.19
N LYS A 223 10.94 11.32 19.90
CA LYS A 223 12.22 10.65 19.69
C LYS A 223 11.94 9.29 19.04
N ALA A 224 12.61 8.99 17.93
CA ALA A 224 12.56 7.65 17.36
C ALA A 224 13.49 6.72 18.14
N VAL A 225 13.08 5.46 18.27
CA VAL A 225 13.87 4.38 18.86
C VAL A 225 14.57 3.63 17.73
N ALA A 226 15.86 3.40 17.87
CA ALA A 226 16.61 2.60 16.91
C ALA A 226 16.19 1.12 17.01
N ILE A 227 16.09 0.43 15.87
CA ILE A 227 15.63 -0.97 15.84
C ILE A 227 16.77 -1.89 15.45
N ALA A 228 17.02 -2.91 16.27
CA ALA A 228 17.91 -4.02 15.98
C ALA A 228 17.11 -5.27 15.58
N ASP A 229 17.67 -6.04 14.64
CA ASP A 229 17.12 -7.33 14.20
C ASP A 229 18.18 -8.42 14.35
N GLY A 230 17.95 -9.36 15.27
CA GLY A 230 18.97 -10.33 15.70
C GLY A 230 20.24 -9.64 16.20
N ASP A 231 21.39 -10.08 15.68
CA ASP A 231 22.72 -9.55 16.04
C ASP A 231 23.12 -8.28 15.28
N SER A 232 22.21 -7.66 14.53
CA SER A 232 22.50 -6.43 13.77
C SER A 232 22.54 -5.19 14.66
N ASP A 233 23.33 -4.18 14.24
CA ASP A 233 23.33 -2.87 14.88
C ASP A 233 21.93 -2.25 14.87
N ALA A 234 21.54 -1.59 15.96
CA ALA A 234 20.29 -0.85 16.01
C ALA A 234 20.32 0.35 15.03
N VAL A 235 19.35 0.42 14.13
CA VAL A 235 19.29 1.46 13.09
C VAL A 235 18.14 2.42 13.36
N LEU A 236 18.41 3.73 13.30
CA LEU A 236 17.36 4.75 13.33
C LEU A 236 16.60 4.83 12.00
N PRO A 237 15.29 5.13 12.02
CA PRO A 237 14.57 5.39 10.78
C PRO A 237 15.02 6.71 10.15
N SER A 238 15.39 6.66 8.87
CA SER A 238 15.64 7.84 8.03
C SER A 238 15.35 7.52 6.57
N VAL A 239 15.12 8.52 5.73
CA VAL A 239 14.93 8.31 4.28
C VAL A 239 16.09 7.50 3.70
N LYS A 240 17.33 7.83 4.09
CA LYS A 240 18.53 7.09 3.67
C LYS A 240 18.51 5.64 4.15
N ASN A 241 18.23 5.39 5.43
CA ASN A 241 18.27 4.02 5.98
C ASN A 241 17.14 3.15 5.43
N VAL A 242 15.98 3.73 5.14
CA VAL A 242 14.87 3.02 4.49
C VAL A 242 15.20 2.72 3.02
N THR A 243 15.74 3.70 2.29
CA THR A 243 16.03 3.54 0.86
C THR A 243 17.18 2.56 0.61
N ASP A 244 18.24 2.61 1.44
CA ASP A 244 19.40 1.73 1.32
C ASP A 244 19.20 0.37 2.04
N GLY A 245 17.99 0.08 2.52
CA GLY A 245 17.64 -1.19 3.16
C GLY A 245 18.23 -1.45 4.56
N ARG A 246 18.98 -0.49 5.12
CA ARG A 246 19.57 -0.60 6.48
C ARG A 246 18.52 -0.62 7.59
N TYR A 247 17.34 -0.05 7.36
CA TYR A 247 16.19 -0.10 8.28
C TYR A 247 15.14 -1.12 7.81
N SER A 248 15.57 -2.25 7.26
CA SER A 248 14.69 -3.27 6.66
C SER A 248 13.79 -3.98 7.67
N ALA A 249 14.19 -4.04 8.95
CA ALA A 249 13.41 -4.64 10.04
C ALA A 249 11.99 -4.06 10.14
N LEU A 250 11.80 -2.77 9.86
CA LEU A 250 10.49 -2.10 9.90
C LEU A 250 10.23 -1.26 8.64
N SER A 251 10.83 -1.62 7.51
CA SER A 251 10.52 -0.98 6.23
C SER A 251 10.42 -1.96 5.09
N ARG A 252 9.65 -1.60 4.07
CA ARG A 252 9.35 -2.49 2.95
C ARG A 252 9.03 -1.72 1.67
N PRO A 253 9.35 -2.31 0.50
CA PRO A 253 8.78 -1.87 -0.75
C PRO A 253 7.27 -2.18 -0.82
N LEU A 254 6.54 -1.28 -1.47
CA LEU A 254 5.15 -1.46 -1.87
C LEU A 254 5.08 -1.59 -3.40
N PHE A 255 4.19 -2.46 -3.88
CA PHE A 255 4.10 -2.82 -5.28
C PHE A 255 2.66 -2.82 -5.78
N ILE A 256 2.54 -2.65 -7.09
CA ILE A 256 1.43 -3.20 -7.86
C ILE A 256 1.97 -4.27 -8.82
N TYR A 257 1.24 -5.36 -8.95
CA TYR A 257 1.50 -6.40 -9.94
C TYR A 257 0.42 -6.33 -11.01
N VAL A 258 0.81 -6.20 -12.27
CA VAL A 258 -0.13 -5.99 -13.39
C VAL A 258 -0.19 -7.24 -14.23
N ASN A 259 -1.40 -7.72 -14.53
CA ASN A 259 -1.61 -8.84 -15.42
C ASN A 259 -1.24 -8.43 -16.86
N LYS A 260 -0.26 -9.12 -17.45
CA LYS A 260 0.26 -8.79 -18.79
C LYS A 260 -0.82 -8.91 -19.87
N HIS A 261 -1.62 -9.98 -19.81
CA HIS A 261 -2.71 -10.20 -20.75
C HIS A 261 -3.75 -9.09 -20.67
N SER A 262 -4.15 -8.66 -19.46
CA SER A 262 -5.04 -7.50 -19.29
C SER A 262 -4.42 -6.22 -19.88
N LEU A 263 -3.13 -5.99 -19.63
CA LEU A 263 -2.41 -4.80 -20.12
C LEU A 263 -2.41 -4.71 -21.65
N GLU A 264 -2.13 -5.82 -22.33
CA GLU A 264 -2.05 -5.89 -23.80
C GLU A 264 -3.42 -5.69 -24.45
N ASN A 265 -4.49 -6.21 -23.83
CA ASN A 265 -5.81 -6.25 -24.44
C ASN A 265 -6.75 -5.11 -24.02
N ARG A 266 -6.39 -4.31 -23.00
CA ARG A 266 -7.28 -3.27 -22.45
C ARG A 266 -6.63 -1.89 -22.47
N GLU A 267 -7.18 -1.01 -23.29
CA GLU A 267 -6.67 0.36 -23.43
C GLU A 267 -6.91 1.20 -22.16
N SER A 268 -8.04 1.00 -21.47
CA SER A 268 -8.33 1.67 -20.19
C SER A 268 -7.27 1.38 -19.12
N LEU A 269 -6.80 0.14 -19.03
CA LEU A 269 -5.77 -0.27 -18.08
C LEU A 269 -4.44 0.39 -18.41
N ARG A 270 -4.09 0.50 -19.70
CA ARG A 270 -2.90 1.25 -20.14
C ARG A 270 -2.99 2.73 -19.75
N ARG A 271 -4.14 3.38 -19.96
CA ARG A 271 -4.36 4.78 -19.54
C ARG A 271 -4.29 4.93 -18.02
N PHE A 272 -4.91 4.03 -17.28
CA PHE A 272 -4.88 4.00 -15.81
C PHE A 272 -3.45 3.89 -15.30
N LEU A 273 -2.65 2.95 -15.81
CA LEU A 273 -1.26 2.76 -15.40
C LEU A 273 -0.34 3.91 -15.83
N SER A 274 -0.61 4.53 -16.98
CA SER A 274 0.09 5.73 -17.43
C SER A 274 -0.13 6.90 -16.46
N LEU A 275 -1.38 7.12 -16.02
CA LEU A 275 -1.69 8.10 -14.98
C LEU A 275 -1.08 7.70 -13.63
N TYR A 276 -1.16 6.41 -13.27
CA TYR A 276 -0.63 5.86 -12.03
C TYR A 276 0.85 6.18 -11.90
N LEU A 277 1.68 5.81 -12.87
CA LEU A 277 3.15 5.96 -12.80
C LEU A 277 3.67 7.33 -13.26
N LYS A 278 2.79 8.28 -13.60
CA LYS A 278 3.19 9.66 -13.90
C LYS A 278 3.88 10.24 -12.67
N GLN A 279 5.13 10.66 -12.80
CA GLN A 279 6.03 11.04 -11.70
C GLN A 279 5.36 11.88 -10.60
N ASN A 280 4.74 12.99 -11.00
CA ASN A 280 4.11 13.91 -10.06
C ASN A 280 2.86 13.30 -9.41
N ASN A 281 2.13 12.45 -10.14
CA ASN A 281 0.91 11.83 -9.64
C ASN A 281 1.21 10.75 -8.60
N ILE A 282 2.14 9.84 -8.90
CA ILE A 282 2.51 8.79 -7.94
C ILE A 282 3.15 9.39 -6.70
N SER A 283 4.11 10.31 -6.86
CA SER A 283 4.80 10.91 -5.72
C SER A 283 3.84 11.66 -4.80
N HIS A 284 2.86 12.37 -5.38
CA HIS A 284 1.82 13.06 -4.62
C HIS A 284 0.90 12.07 -3.89
N SER A 285 0.42 11.02 -4.58
CA SER A 285 -0.50 10.04 -3.98
C SER A 285 0.17 9.24 -2.86
N VAL A 286 1.44 8.87 -3.04
CA VAL A 286 2.25 8.19 -2.02
C VAL A 286 2.43 9.06 -0.79
N THR A 287 2.85 10.33 -0.98
CA THR A 287 3.06 11.27 0.13
C THR A 287 1.76 11.56 0.88
N LYS A 288 0.67 11.74 0.15
CA LYS A 288 -0.66 12.00 0.74
C LYS A 288 -1.18 10.78 1.53
N SER A 289 -0.81 9.58 1.10
CA SER A 289 -1.12 8.33 1.80
C SER A 289 -0.18 8.04 2.99
N GLY A 290 0.74 8.94 3.33
CA GLY A 290 1.63 8.78 4.48
C GLY A 290 2.87 7.90 4.23
N TYR A 291 3.16 7.58 2.98
CA TYR A 291 4.30 6.73 2.59
C TYR A 291 5.43 7.53 1.96
N ILE A 292 6.57 6.88 1.75
CA ILE A 292 7.78 7.47 1.19
C ILE A 292 7.78 7.25 -0.32
N PRO A 293 7.82 8.32 -1.14
CA PRO A 293 7.94 8.18 -2.59
C PRO A 293 9.29 7.58 -2.97
N LEU A 294 9.30 6.74 -4.01
CA LEU A 294 10.54 6.26 -4.61
C LEU A 294 11.33 7.42 -5.25
N SER A 295 12.62 7.19 -5.51
CA SER A 295 13.43 8.17 -6.23
C SER A 295 12.93 8.35 -7.68
N PRO A 296 13.18 9.50 -8.33
CA PRO A 296 12.84 9.71 -9.74
C PRO A 296 13.40 8.64 -10.68
N ASP A 297 14.60 8.13 -10.38
CA ASP A 297 15.24 7.06 -11.13
C ASP A 297 14.48 5.74 -10.99
N MET A 298 14.04 5.39 -9.79
CA MET A 298 13.25 4.17 -9.56
C MET A 298 11.89 4.22 -10.26
N TYR A 299 11.21 5.37 -10.21
CA TYR A 299 9.97 5.53 -10.98
C TYR A 299 10.22 5.49 -12.50
N THR A 300 11.38 5.96 -12.96
CA THR A 300 11.78 5.84 -14.37
C THR A 300 11.95 4.38 -14.77
N VAL A 301 12.59 3.56 -13.93
CA VAL A 301 12.69 2.10 -14.15
C VAL A 301 11.31 1.44 -14.13
N ALA A 302 10.45 1.75 -13.16
CA ALA A 302 9.09 1.20 -13.10
C ALA A 302 8.27 1.55 -14.36
N ARG A 303 8.38 2.78 -14.86
CA ARG A 303 7.78 3.16 -16.14
C ARG A 303 8.36 2.40 -17.33
N SER A 304 9.68 2.17 -17.35
CA SER A 304 10.34 1.39 -18.39
C SER A 304 9.79 -0.04 -18.45
N ILE A 305 9.62 -0.69 -17.30
CA ILE A 305 9.01 -2.04 -17.21
C ILE A 305 7.61 -2.04 -17.81
N LEU A 306 6.78 -1.03 -17.48
CA LEU A 306 5.44 -0.88 -18.05
C LEU A 306 5.48 -0.71 -19.58
N LEU A 307 6.33 0.17 -20.10
CA LEU A 307 6.42 0.48 -21.53
C LEU A 307 6.96 -0.70 -22.34
N GLN A 308 7.90 -1.47 -21.79
CA GLN A 308 8.49 -2.64 -22.43
C GLN A 308 7.63 -3.90 -22.25
N GLY A 309 6.62 -3.88 -21.37
CA GLY A 309 5.84 -5.07 -21.02
C GLY A 309 6.69 -6.17 -20.36
N LYS A 310 7.76 -5.79 -19.64
CA LYS A 310 8.74 -6.73 -19.08
C LYS A 310 8.12 -7.52 -17.93
N THR A 311 8.10 -8.85 -18.05
CA THR A 311 7.45 -9.73 -17.08
C THR A 311 8.43 -10.34 -16.09
N GLY A 312 7.88 -10.85 -14.98
CA GLY A 312 8.64 -11.54 -13.94
C GLY A 312 8.87 -10.68 -12.70
N SER A 313 9.77 -11.15 -11.84
CA SER A 313 10.06 -10.55 -10.54
C SER A 313 11.57 -10.48 -10.33
N VAL A 314 12.03 -9.35 -9.82
CA VAL A 314 13.44 -9.04 -9.52
C VAL A 314 13.66 -8.80 -8.03
N PHE A 315 12.57 -8.61 -7.28
CA PHE A 315 12.61 -8.49 -5.83
C PHE A 315 12.53 -9.88 -5.17
N ASN A 316 13.43 -10.13 -4.22
CA ASN A 316 13.40 -11.31 -3.38
C ASN A 316 12.78 -10.97 -2.02
N SER A 317 11.86 -11.80 -1.51
CA SER A 317 11.28 -11.61 -0.17
C SER A 317 12.30 -11.72 0.96
N ASP A 318 13.40 -12.44 0.73
CA ASP A 318 14.33 -12.85 1.78
C ASP A 318 15.53 -11.88 1.90
N ASP A 319 15.69 -10.98 0.94
CA ASP A 319 16.78 -10.00 0.89
C ASP A 319 16.26 -8.65 0.41
N LEU A 320 15.63 -7.90 1.32
CA LEU A 320 15.12 -6.56 1.04
C LEU A 320 16.23 -5.53 0.85
N SER A 321 17.44 -5.79 1.35
CA SER A 321 18.56 -4.85 1.32
C SER A 321 19.15 -4.67 -0.08
N ALA A 322 19.37 -5.77 -0.82
CA ALA A 322 19.90 -5.72 -2.18
C ALA A 322 18.82 -5.48 -3.25
N ASN A 323 17.55 -5.51 -2.87
CA ASN A 323 16.43 -5.47 -3.81
C ASN A 323 16.37 -4.18 -4.63
N PHE A 324 16.62 -3.02 -4.02
CA PHE A 324 16.55 -1.75 -4.73
C PHE A 324 17.74 -1.53 -5.66
N GLU A 325 18.94 -1.99 -5.27
CA GLU A 325 20.09 -2.02 -6.17
C GLU A 325 19.80 -2.90 -7.38
N ARG A 326 19.35 -4.16 -7.16
CA ARG A 326 18.94 -5.09 -8.23
C ARG A 326 17.87 -4.52 -9.14
N PHE A 327 16.91 -3.79 -8.58
CA PHE A 327 15.85 -3.13 -9.34
C PHE A 327 16.40 -2.00 -10.22
N LEU A 328 17.31 -1.17 -9.69
CA LEU A 328 17.91 -0.08 -10.45
C LEU A 328 18.76 -0.55 -11.64
N TYR A 329 19.27 -1.79 -11.61
CA TYR A 329 19.96 -2.42 -12.75
C TYR A 329 19.03 -2.91 -13.87
N GLN A 330 17.70 -2.80 -13.71
CA GLN A 330 16.73 -3.21 -14.73
C GLN A 330 16.52 -2.18 -15.85
N ARG A 331 17.34 -1.11 -15.90
CA ARG A 331 17.30 -0.04 -16.91
C ARG A 331 17.40 -0.58 -18.33
#